data_AF-Q7Z321-F1
#
_entry.id   AF-Q7Z321-F1
#
_cell.length_a   1.000
_cell.length_b   1.000
_cell.length_c   1.000
_cell.angle_alpha   90.00
_cell.angle_beta   90.00
_cell.angle_gamma   90.00
#
_symmetry.space_group_name_H-M   'P 1'
#
loop_
_entity.id
_entity.type
_entity.pdbx_description
1 polymer ?
#
loop_
_entity_poly.entity_id
_entity_poly.type
_entity_poly.pdbx_seq_one_letter_code
_entity_poly.pdbx_strand_id
1 'polypeptide(L)'
;RDVTLTREMITLSFRTTRSPSLLLYVSSFYEEYLSVILANNGSLQIRYKLDRHQNPDAFTFDFKNMADGQLHQVKINREEAVVMVEVNQSAKKQVILSSGTEFNAVKSLILGKVLGRSGPVDEGEPLVNADRRDSAVMGGVIAVVIFILLCITAIAIRIYQQRKLRKENESKVSKKEEC
;
A
#
# COMPACT_ATOMS: atom_id res chain seq x y z
N ARG A 1 6.72 -1.22 -31.63
CA ARG A 1 6.27 -2.63 -31.57
C ARG A 1 5.89 -2.85 -30.12
N ASP A 2 4.59 -2.89 -29.83
CA ASP A 2 4.12 -3.28 -28.50
C ASP A 2 4.44 -4.76 -28.30
N VAL A 3 5.01 -5.08 -27.14
CA VAL A 3 5.24 -6.46 -26.73
C VAL A 3 3.90 -6.96 -26.19
N THR A 4 3.22 -7.82 -26.94
CA THR A 4 2.03 -8.53 -26.46
C THR A 4 2.45 -9.61 -25.48
N LEU A 5 2.12 -9.43 -24.21
CA LEU A 5 2.40 -10.37 -23.13
C LEU A 5 1.21 -11.32 -22.96
N THR A 6 1.25 -12.44 -23.69
CA THR A 6 0.24 -13.52 -23.59
C THR A 6 0.64 -14.62 -22.61
N ARG A 7 1.83 -14.53 -22.02
CA ARG A 7 2.42 -15.57 -21.16
C ARG A 7 3.02 -14.95 -19.90
N GLU A 8 2.69 -15.52 -18.74
CA GLU A 8 3.43 -15.27 -17.51
C GLU A 8 3.81 -16.56 -16.81
N MET A 9 5.02 -16.57 -16.24
CA MET A 9 5.47 -17.59 -15.32
C MET A 9 5.76 -16.93 -13.98
N ILE A 10 4.99 -17.30 -12.97
CA ILE A 10 5.13 -16.76 -11.61
C ILE A 10 5.49 -17.92 -10.69
N THR A 11 6.58 -17.78 -9.95
CA THR A 11 6.92 -18.69 -8.85
C THR A 11 7.12 -17.87 -7.60
N LEU A 12 6.37 -18.19 -6.55
CA LEU A 12 6.49 -17.53 -5.25
C LEU A 12 6.52 -18.57 -4.14
N SER A 13 7.26 -18.26 -3.09
CA SER A 13 7.29 -19.05 -1.86
C SER A 13 6.90 -18.17 -0.70
N PHE A 14 6.06 -18.67 0.20
CA PHE A 14 5.58 -17.92 1.35
C PHE A 14 5.48 -18.79 2.60
N ARG A 15 5.56 -18.14 3.76
CA ARG A 15 5.33 -18.73 5.08
C ARG A 15 4.63 -17.68 5.93
N THR A 16 3.44 -17.99 6.45
CA THR A 16 2.66 -17.05 7.27
C THR A 16 1.74 -17.80 8.22
N THR A 17 1.40 -17.18 9.34
CA THR A 17 0.32 -17.59 10.25
C THR A 17 -0.85 -16.61 10.23
N ARG A 18 -0.81 -15.61 9.35
CA ARG A 18 -1.82 -14.55 9.24
C ARG A 18 -2.70 -14.75 8.01
N SER A 19 -4.01 -14.62 8.23
CA SER A 19 -5.05 -14.62 7.20
C SER A 19 -6.15 -13.62 7.61
N PRO A 20 -6.73 -12.86 6.65
CA PRO A 20 -6.40 -12.82 5.22
C PRO A 20 -5.06 -12.13 4.94
N SER A 21 -4.41 -12.49 3.82
CA SER A 21 -3.11 -11.93 3.41
C SER A 21 -3.02 -11.80 1.90
N LEU A 22 -2.51 -10.67 1.41
CA LEU A 22 -2.12 -10.48 0.01
C LEU A 22 -0.67 -10.94 -0.16
N LEU A 23 -0.44 -11.96 -0.98
CA LEU A 23 0.89 -12.50 -1.24
C LEU A 23 1.53 -11.79 -2.45
N LEU A 24 0.77 -11.64 -3.53
CA LEU A 24 1.18 -10.97 -4.76
C LEU A 24 0.01 -10.18 -5.35
N TYR A 25 0.29 -8.97 -5.82
CA TYR A 25 -0.60 -8.20 -6.70
C TYR A 25 0.22 -7.59 -7.83
N VAL A 26 -0.24 -7.74 -9.06
CA VAL A 26 0.33 -7.06 -10.23
C VAL A 26 -0.81 -6.36 -10.95
N SER A 27 -0.63 -5.08 -11.26
CA SER A 27 -1.63 -4.26 -11.94
C SER A 27 -1.10 -3.70 -13.25
N SER A 28 -1.98 -3.40 -14.19
CA SER A 28 -1.67 -2.67 -15.42
C SER A 28 -2.19 -1.23 -15.40
N PHE A 29 -1.76 -0.43 -16.39
CA PHE A 29 -2.35 0.88 -16.67
C PHE A 29 -3.76 0.78 -17.28
N TYR A 30 -4.23 -0.41 -17.64
CA TYR A 30 -5.55 -0.66 -18.21
C TYR A 30 -6.58 -1.19 -17.20
N GLU A 31 -6.30 -1.05 -15.89
CA GLU A 31 -7.17 -1.56 -14.82
C GLU A 31 -7.34 -3.09 -14.86
N GLU A 32 -6.37 -3.77 -15.45
CA GLU A 32 -6.22 -5.23 -15.38
C GLU A 32 -5.33 -5.57 -14.19
N TYR A 33 -5.52 -6.76 -13.62
CA TYR A 33 -4.64 -7.24 -12.58
C TYR A 33 -4.62 -8.77 -12.48
N LEU A 34 -3.59 -9.27 -11.82
CA LEU A 34 -3.60 -10.61 -11.23
C LEU A 34 -3.22 -10.52 -9.76
N SER A 35 -3.77 -11.43 -8.96
CA SER A 35 -3.49 -11.47 -7.52
C SER A 35 -3.45 -12.88 -6.97
N VAL A 36 -2.62 -13.07 -5.95
CA VAL A 36 -2.55 -14.29 -5.15
C VAL A 36 -2.78 -13.90 -3.69
N ILE A 37 -3.83 -14.45 -3.10
CA ILE A 37 -4.25 -14.12 -1.73
C ILE A 37 -4.50 -15.38 -0.91
N LEU A 38 -4.34 -15.26 0.42
CA LEU A 38 -4.98 -16.15 1.37
C LEU A 38 -6.30 -15.52 1.81
N ALA A 39 -7.41 -16.20 1.53
CA ALA A 39 -8.74 -15.80 2.01
C ALA A 39 -8.83 -15.94 3.53
N ASN A 40 -9.94 -15.49 4.14
CA ASN A 40 -10.13 -15.43 5.60
C ASN A 40 -10.05 -16.78 6.31
N ASN A 41 -10.41 -17.87 5.62
CA ASN A 41 -10.29 -19.24 6.10
C ASN A 41 -8.87 -19.83 5.87
N GLY A 42 -7.98 -19.06 5.26
CA GLY A 42 -6.62 -19.47 4.91
C GLY A 42 -6.50 -20.24 3.59
N SER A 43 -7.57 -20.41 2.82
CA SER A 43 -7.49 -21.02 1.49
C SER A 43 -6.73 -20.11 0.52
N LEU A 44 -5.91 -20.70 -0.35
CA LEU A 44 -5.19 -19.96 -1.39
C LEU A 44 -6.14 -19.64 -2.55
N GLN A 45 -6.22 -18.38 -2.96
CA GLN A 45 -7.03 -17.95 -4.09
C GLN A 45 -6.18 -17.17 -5.08
N ILE A 46 -6.39 -17.47 -6.37
CA ILE A 46 -5.77 -16.79 -7.50
C ILE A 46 -6.89 -16.05 -8.23
N ARG A 47 -6.63 -14.79 -8.60
CA ARG A 47 -7.57 -13.97 -9.36
C ARG A 47 -6.89 -13.38 -10.59
N TYR A 48 -7.58 -13.39 -11.71
CA TYR A 48 -7.17 -12.72 -12.95
C TYR A 48 -8.31 -11.82 -13.42
N LYS A 49 -8.00 -10.55 -13.68
CA LYS A 49 -8.87 -9.60 -14.38
C LYS A 49 -8.08 -9.09 -15.58
N LEU A 50 -8.35 -9.65 -16.76
CA LEU A 50 -7.69 -9.29 -18.02
C LEU A 50 -8.59 -8.47 -18.95
N ASP A 51 -9.78 -8.11 -18.47
CA ASP A 51 -10.71 -7.22 -19.16
C ASP A 51 -11.29 -6.25 -18.12
N ARG A 52 -11.05 -4.95 -18.34
CA ARG A 52 -11.51 -3.90 -17.43
C ARG A 52 -13.02 -3.91 -17.19
N HIS A 53 -13.80 -4.37 -18.19
CA HIS A 53 -15.25 -4.36 -18.17
C HIS A 53 -15.87 -5.61 -17.57
N GLN A 54 -15.06 -6.60 -17.23
CA GLN A 54 -15.52 -7.86 -16.64
C GLN A 54 -15.03 -8.02 -15.21
N ASN A 55 -15.73 -8.91 -14.49
CA ASN A 55 -15.33 -9.33 -13.16
C ASN A 55 -14.09 -10.24 -13.25
N PRO A 56 -13.28 -10.29 -12.19
CA PRO A 56 -12.13 -11.19 -12.15
C PRO A 56 -12.58 -12.67 -12.17
N ASP A 57 -11.89 -13.50 -12.93
CA ASP A 57 -11.91 -14.95 -12.72
C ASP A 57 -11.17 -15.27 -11.42
N ALA A 58 -11.87 -15.88 -10.46
CA ALA A 58 -11.32 -16.27 -9.18
C ALA A 58 -11.44 -17.78 -8.98
N PHE A 59 -10.34 -18.44 -8.63
CA PHE A 59 -10.33 -19.86 -8.32
C PHE A 59 -9.48 -20.15 -7.09
N THR A 60 -9.98 -21.11 -6.29
CA THR A 60 -9.49 -21.35 -4.93
C THR A 60 -8.93 -22.76 -4.79
N PHE A 61 -7.89 -22.91 -3.97
CA PHE A 61 -7.40 -24.16 -3.42
C PHE A 61 -7.81 -24.23 -1.95
N ASP A 62 -8.80 -25.06 -1.66
CA ASP A 62 -9.49 -25.19 -0.38
C ASP A 62 -9.19 -26.52 0.34
N PHE A 63 -8.17 -27.26 -0.12
CA PHE A 63 -7.75 -28.52 0.49
C PHE A 63 -7.14 -28.38 1.90
N LYS A 64 -6.66 -27.18 2.26
CA LYS A 64 -6.08 -26.87 3.58
C LYS A 64 -6.01 -25.36 3.82
N ASN A 65 -5.95 -24.96 5.09
CA ASN A 65 -5.46 -23.64 5.49
C ASN A 65 -3.94 -23.54 5.24
N MET A 66 -3.53 -22.60 4.38
CA MET A 66 -2.15 -22.34 3.97
C MET A 66 -1.46 -21.25 4.82
N ALA A 67 -2.16 -20.67 5.80
CA ALA A 67 -1.59 -19.83 6.85
C ALA A 67 -1.21 -20.67 8.08
N ASP A 68 -0.56 -21.82 7.86
CA ASP A 68 -0.24 -22.81 8.89
C ASP A 68 1.18 -22.65 9.48
N GLY A 69 1.90 -21.59 9.09
CA GLY A 69 3.28 -21.33 9.51
C GLY A 69 4.33 -22.20 8.82
N GLN A 70 3.97 -23.04 7.85
CA GLN A 70 4.89 -23.82 7.03
C GLN A 70 5.28 -23.06 5.76
N LEU A 71 6.38 -23.51 5.13
CA LEU A 71 6.80 -22.99 3.84
C LEU A 71 5.94 -23.62 2.73
N HIS A 72 5.38 -22.79 1.88
CA HIS A 72 4.64 -23.21 0.71
C HIS A 72 5.21 -22.57 -0.55
N GLN A 73 5.15 -23.30 -1.65
CA GLN A 73 5.55 -22.83 -2.98
C GLN A 73 4.36 -22.92 -3.94
N VAL A 74 4.14 -21.83 -4.67
CA VAL A 74 3.11 -21.73 -5.69
C VAL A 74 3.78 -21.40 -7.01
N LYS A 75 3.47 -22.19 -8.03
CA LYS A 75 3.89 -21.97 -9.42
C LYS A 75 2.65 -21.73 -10.27
N ILE A 76 2.63 -20.64 -11.01
CA ILE A 76 1.59 -20.28 -11.95
C ILE A 76 2.24 -20.17 -13.33
N ASN A 77 1.64 -20.81 -14.31
CA ASN A 77 2.02 -20.69 -15.71
C ASN A 77 0.75 -20.35 -16.50
N ARG A 78 0.70 -19.16 -17.10
CA ARG A 78 -0.39 -18.77 -17.99
C ARG A 78 0.10 -18.76 -19.42
N GLU A 79 -0.72 -19.28 -20.31
CA GLU A 79 -0.60 -19.14 -21.75
C GLU A 79 -1.97 -18.79 -22.32
N GLU A 80 -2.09 -17.53 -22.78
CA GLU A 80 -3.37 -16.94 -23.20
C GLU A 80 -4.44 -17.13 -22.11
N ALA A 81 -5.62 -17.65 -22.45
CA ALA A 81 -6.68 -17.86 -21.46
C ALA A 81 -6.40 -19.04 -20.49
N VAL A 82 -5.39 -19.88 -20.73
CA VAL A 82 -5.16 -21.09 -19.94
C VAL A 82 -4.20 -20.82 -18.79
N VAL A 83 -4.66 -21.01 -17.55
CA VAL A 83 -3.86 -20.86 -16.34
C VAL A 83 -3.66 -22.21 -15.66
N MET A 84 -2.39 -22.58 -15.47
CA MET A 84 -1.97 -23.76 -14.72
C MET A 84 -1.38 -23.32 -13.38
N VAL A 85 -1.89 -23.84 -12.28
CA VAL A 85 -1.36 -23.57 -10.94
C VAL A 85 -0.97 -24.86 -10.24
N GLU A 86 0.22 -24.87 -9.66
CA GLU A 86 0.76 -25.96 -8.85
C GLU A 86 1.13 -25.44 -7.45
N VAL A 87 0.69 -26.14 -6.41
CA VAL A 87 0.98 -25.85 -5.01
C VAL A 87 1.75 -27.02 -4.42
N ASN A 88 2.94 -26.75 -3.86
CA ASN A 88 3.81 -27.75 -3.21
C ASN A 88 4.02 -29.03 -4.05
N GLN A 89 4.13 -28.88 -5.38
CA GLN A 89 4.36 -29.97 -6.34
C GLN A 89 3.27 -31.07 -6.38
N SER A 90 2.15 -30.90 -5.67
CA SER A 90 1.13 -31.95 -5.49
C SER A 90 -0.25 -31.50 -5.94
N ALA A 91 -0.79 -30.41 -5.38
CA ALA A 91 -2.09 -29.90 -5.78
C ALA A 91 -1.96 -29.10 -7.08
N LYS A 92 -2.68 -29.52 -8.12
CA LYS A 92 -2.69 -28.86 -9.43
C LYS A 92 -4.09 -28.44 -9.82
N LYS A 93 -4.23 -27.30 -10.49
CA LYS A 93 -5.49 -26.83 -11.07
C LYS A 93 -5.22 -26.17 -12.41
N GLN A 94 -6.05 -26.50 -13.39
CA GLN A 94 -6.09 -25.87 -14.71
C GLN A 94 -7.42 -25.12 -14.83
N VAL A 95 -7.38 -23.87 -15.25
CA VAL A 95 -8.57 -23.03 -15.46
C VAL A 95 -8.45 -22.32 -16.80
N ILE A 96 -9.57 -22.15 -17.50
CA ILE A 96 -9.69 -21.30 -18.68
C ILE A 96 -10.35 -20.01 -18.22
N LEU A 97 -9.69 -18.88 -18.42
CA LEU A 97 -10.20 -17.54 -18.11
C LEU A 97 -11.42 -17.22 -18.98
N SER A 98 -12.38 -16.52 -18.41
CA SER A 98 -13.61 -16.14 -19.12
C SER A 98 -13.39 -14.97 -20.08
N SER A 99 -12.36 -14.13 -19.83
CA SER A 99 -12.01 -13.02 -20.71
C SER A 99 -10.53 -12.65 -20.68
N GLY A 100 -10.09 -12.04 -21.78
CA GLY A 100 -8.74 -11.54 -22.01
C GLY A 100 -7.70 -12.64 -22.24
N THR A 101 -6.73 -12.34 -23.11
CA THR A 101 -5.61 -13.24 -23.42
C THR A 101 -4.25 -12.58 -23.20
N GLU A 102 -4.24 -11.28 -22.94
CA GLU A 102 -3.04 -10.47 -22.80
C GLU A 102 -3.03 -9.76 -21.45
N PHE A 103 -1.83 -9.51 -20.92
CA PHE A 103 -1.62 -8.71 -19.73
C PHE A 103 -0.48 -7.73 -19.96
N ASN A 104 -0.83 -6.57 -20.51
CA ASN A 104 0.15 -5.59 -20.99
C ASN A 104 0.29 -4.42 -20.01
N ALA A 105 1.23 -3.50 -20.30
CA ALA A 105 1.37 -2.23 -19.59
C ALA A 105 1.40 -2.37 -18.06
N VAL A 106 2.19 -3.32 -17.54
CA VAL A 106 2.38 -3.54 -16.10
C VAL A 106 2.79 -2.23 -15.43
N LYS A 107 2.00 -1.79 -14.47
CA LYS A 107 2.14 -0.54 -13.73
C LYS A 107 2.86 -0.74 -12.41
N SER A 108 2.44 -1.74 -11.62
CA SER A 108 3.02 -1.97 -10.30
C SER A 108 2.92 -3.42 -9.86
N LEU A 109 3.85 -3.81 -8.98
CA LEU A 109 3.92 -5.11 -8.33
C LEU A 109 4.05 -4.91 -6.82
N ILE A 110 3.20 -5.60 -6.06
CA ILE A 110 3.17 -5.57 -4.59
C ILE A 110 3.35 -7.00 -4.08
N LEU A 111 4.27 -7.16 -3.14
CA LEU A 111 4.54 -8.42 -2.45
C LEU A 111 4.27 -8.25 -0.96
N GLY A 112 3.51 -9.18 -0.39
CA GLY A 112 3.36 -9.30 1.07
C GLY A 112 2.70 -8.10 1.75
N LYS A 113 1.36 -8.08 1.79
CA LYS A 113 0.58 -7.15 2.62
C LYS A 113 -0.40 -7.95 3.48
N VAL A 114 -0.35 -7.76 4.79
CA VAL A 114 -1.36 -8.35 5.68
C VAL A 114 -2.56 -7.42 5.70
N LEU A 115 -3.72 -7.95 5.35
CA LEU A 115 -4.95 -7.17 5.28
C LEU A 115 -5.57 -7.13 6.68
N GLY A 116 -5.81 -5.92 7.19
CA GLY A 116 -6.52 -5.75 8.46
C GLY A 116 -7.93 -6.33 8.36
N ARG A 117 -8.46 -6.88 9.47
CA ARG A 117 -9.84 -7.37 9.58
C ARG A 117 -10.82 -6.19 9.47
N SER A 118 -11.16 -5.72 8.27
CA SER A 118 -12.35 -4.90 8.06
C SER A 118 -13.03 -5.23 6.74
N GLY A 119 -14.22 -5.85 6.84
CA GLY A 119 -15.19 -6.00 5.74
C GLY A 119 -15.08 -7.30 4.93
N PRO A 120 -16.20 -7.78 4.35
CA PRO A 120 -16.16 -8.83 3.34
C PRO A 120 -15.26 -8.34 2.20
N VAL A 121 -14.41 -9.22 1.69
CA VAL A 121 -13.64 -8.97 0.47
C VAL A 121 -14.64 -8.99 -0.68
N ASP A 122 -15.37 -7.89 -0.82
CA ASP A 122 -16.25 -7.66 -1.96
C ASP A 122 -15.39 -7.46 -3.21
N GLU A 123 -15.93 -7.94 -4.31
CA GLU A 123 -15.23 -8.19 -5.56
C GLU A 123 -14.90 -6.88 -6.27
N GLY A 124 -13.60 -6.53 -6.26
CA GLY A 124 -13.06 -5.46 -7.08
C GLY A 124 -12.00 -4.69 -6.32
N GLU A 125 -10.76 -4.75 -6.81
CA GLU A 125 -9.63 -3.92 -6.36
C GLU A 125 -9.11 -4.25 -4.95
N PRO A 126 -7.91 -4.85 -4.80
CA PRO A 126 -7.18 -4.78 -3.55
C PRO A 126 -6.63 -3.36 -3.38
N LEU A 127 -7.50 -2.40 -3.01
CA LEU A 127 -7.21 -1.08 -2.46
C LEU A 127 -5.78 -0.56 -2.75
N VAL A 128 -5.50 -0.32 -4.04
CA VAL A 128 -4.42 0.56 -4.54
C VAL A 128 -5.03 1.87 -5.04
N ASN A 129 -6.23 2.20 -4.60
CA ASN A 129 -6.51 3.59 -4.27
C ASN A 129 -6.02 3.79 -2.83
N ALA A 130 -4.69 3.91 -2.69
CA ALA A 130 -4.22 4.93 -1.77
C ALA A 130 -4.80 6.23 -2.34
N ASP A 131 -6.01 6.53 -1.89
CA ASP A 131 -6.53 7.87 -1.82
C ASP A 131 -5.33 8.75 -1.50
N ARG A 132 -5.03 9.64 -2.43
CA ARG A 132 -3.96 10.61 -2.37
C ARG A 132 -4.32 11.56 -1.23
N ARG A 133 -4.26 11.07 0.01
CA ARG A 133 -4.35 11.84 1.23
C ARG A 133 -2.95 11.91 1.79
N ASP A 134 -2.16 12.79 1.19
CA ASP A 134 -1.52 13.89 1.92
C ASP A 134 -0.82 13.53 3.26
N SER A 135 -0.23 12.34 3.37
CA SER A 135 0.59 11.96 4.52
C SER A 135 1.88 12.78 4.61
N ALA A 136 2.36 13.32 3.48
CA ALA A 136 3.48 14.27 3.47
C ALA A 136 3.07 15.67 3.95
N VAL A 137 1.79 16.02 3.83
CA VAL A 137 1.25 17.35 4.21
C VAL A 137 1.12 17.45 5.73
N MET A 138 0.73 16.37 6.41
CA MET A 138 0.58 16.40 7.87
C MET A 138 1.91 16.62 8.61
N GLY A 139 3.02 16.06 8.12
CA GLY A 139 4.35 16.34 8.69
C GLY A 139 4.83 17.77 8.42
N GLY A 140 4.61 18.27 7.20
CA GLY A 140 5.00 19.63 6.81
C GLY A 140 4.20 20.71 7.53
N VAL A 141 2.87 20.56 7.64
CA VAL A 141 2.00 21.54 8.30
C VAL A 141 2.31 21.62 9.80
N ILE A 142 2.52 20.47 10.46
CA ILE A 142 2.91 20.46 11.87
C ILE A 142 4.26 21.18 12.07
N ALA A 143 5.25 20.92 11.21
CA ALA A 143 6.55 21.60 11.28
C ALA A 143 6.43 23.12 11.09
N VAL A 144 5.61 23.58 10.13
CA VAL A 144 5.37 25.01 9.86
C VAL A 144 4.66 25.69 11.03
N VAL A 145 3.64 25.05 11.62
CA VAL A 145 2.91 25.60 12.77
C VAL A 145 3.83 25.73 13.98
N ILE A 146 4.65 24.72 14.28
CA ILE A 146 5.63 24.77 15.38
C ILE A 146 6.65 25.89 15.12
N PHE A 147 7.18 26.00 13.90
CA PHE A 147 8.13 27.05 13.56
C PHE A 147 7.55 28.46 13.75
N ILE A 148 6.31 28.70 13.32
CA ILE A 148 5.63 29.99 13.50
C ILE A 148 5.45 30.32 14.99
N LEU A 149 5.02 29.35 15.81
CA LEU A 149 4.88 29.54 17.26
C LEU A 149 6.22 29.86 17.94
N LEU A 150 7.30 29.19 17.55
CA LEU A 150 8.65 29.48 18.05
C LEU A 150 9.14 30.87 17.60
N CYS A 151 8.83 31.31 16.39
CA CYS A 151 9.18 32.66 15.93
C CYS A 151 8.44 33.74 16.71
N ILE A 152 7.12 33.60 16.91
CA ILE A 152 6.31 34.58 17.65
C ILE A 152 6.81 34.71 19.09
N THR A 153 7.07 33.59 19.78
CA THR A 153 7.59 33.60 21.15
C THR A 153 8.96 34.26 21.24
N ALA A 154 9.88 33.97 20.31
CA ALA A 154 11.20 34.59 20.27
C ALA A 154 11.13 36.12 20.05
N ILE A 155 10.25 36.57 19.15
CA ILE A 155 10.03 38.01 18.90
C ILE A 155 9.44 38.68 20.13
N ALA A 156 8.44 38.07 20.77
CA ALA A 156 7.83 38.59 21.99
C ALA A 156 8.84 38.71 23.13
N ILE A 157 9.72 37.71 23.32
CA ILE A 157 10.81 37.75 24.31
C ILE A 157 11.77 38.90 24.01
N ARG A 158 12.22 39.07 22.76
CA ARG A 158 13.12 40.16 22.37
C ARG A 158 12.49 41.53 22.63
N ILE A 159 11.21 41.72 22.26
CA ILE A 159 10.48 42.96 22.51
C ILE A 159 10.31 43.20 24.01
N TYR A 160 9.98 42.16 24.78
CA TYR A 160 9.83 42.28 26.23
C TYR A 160 11.15 42.66 26.92
N GLN A 161 12.25 42.02 26.53
CA GLN A 161 13.59 42.36 27.03
C GLN A 161 14.00 43.78 26.63
N GLN A 162 13.79 44.17 25.37
CA GLN A 162 14.08 45.55 24.93
C GLN A 162 13.22 46.57 25.68
N ARG A 163 11.94 46.31 25.89
CA ARG A 163 11.06 47.19 26.68
C ARG A 163 11.52 47.27 28.15
N LYS A 164 11.95 46.16 28.75
CA LYS A 164 12.50 46.13 30.11
C LYS A 164 13.78 46.97 30.20
N LEU A 165 14.71 46.79 29.26
CA LEU A 165 15.95 47.56 29.19
C LEU A 165 15.70 49.04 28.92
N ARG A 166 14.72 49.37 28.06
CA ARG A 166 14.30 50.75 27.81
C ARG A 166 13.76 51.42 29.08
N LYS A 167 12.91 50.74 29.85
CA LYS A 167 12.43 51.24 31.15
C LYS A 167 13.55 51.39 32.17
N GLU A 168 14.51 50.46 32.19
CA GLU A 168 15.65 50.55 33.10
C GLU A 168 16.54 51.75 32.74
N ASN A 169 16.76 52.02 31.45
CA ASN A 169 17.50 53.18 30.97
C ASN A 169 16.77 54.50 31.30
N GLU A 170 15.45 54.58 31.10
CA GLU A 170 14.64 55.75 31.48
C GLU A 170 14.70 56.02 33.00
N SER A 171 14.66 54.97 33.83
CA SER A 171 14.80 55.11 35.29
C SER A 171 16.20 55.53 35.74
N LYS A 172 17.26 55.17 34.97
CA LYS A 172 18.64 55.59 35.23
C LYS A 172 18.91 57.03 34.78
N VAL A 173 18.27 57.48 33.69
CA VAL A 173 18.35 58.88 33.22
C VAL A 173 17.66 59.82 34.20
N SER A 174 16.44 59.49 34.62
CA SER A 174 15.70 60.30 35.60
C SER A 174 16.43 60.42 36.95
N LYS A 175 17.17 59.39 37.39
CA LYS A 175 18.00 59.45 38.61
C LYS A 175 19.29 60.27 38.45
N LYS A 176 19.72 60.55 37.22
CA LYS A 176 20.95 61.32 36.95
C LYS A 176 20.68 62.81 36.76
N GLU A 177 19.43 63.18 36.49
CA GLU A 177 18.95 64.57 36.41
C GLU A 177 18.53 65.13 37.79
N GLU A 178 18.38 64.28 38.81
CA GLU A 178 18.03 64.65 40.19
C GLU A 178 19.26 64.75 41.14
N CYS A 179 20.49 64.76 40.60
CA CYS A 179 21.75 64.97 41.34
C CYS A 179 22.45 66.27 40.94
#